data_AF-A0A954PAE8-F1
#
_entry.id   AF-A0A954PAE8-F1
#
_cell.length_a   1.000
_cell.length_b   1.000
_cell.length_c   1.000
_cell.angle_alpha   90.00
_cell.angle_beta   90.00
_cell.angle_gamma   90.00
#
_symmetry.space_group_name_H-M   'P 1'
#
loop_
_entity.id
_entity.type
_entity.pdbx_description
1 polymer ?
#
loop_
_entity_poly.entity_id
_entity_poly.type
_entity_poly.pdbx_seq_one_letter_code
_entity_poly.pdbx_strand_id
1 'polypeptide(L)'
;MAHKKGQGSTRNGRDSNAQRRGVKRFGGQAVTPGCIIIRQVGTKFHPGRGVEMGKDYTIFAVTEGKVFFDQKGRRVNVQPVEAN
;
A
#
# COMPACT_ATOMS: atom_id res chain seq x y z
N MET A 1 -50.69 13.99 24.13
CA MET A 1 -49.93 13.65 22.91
C MET A 1 -49.47 14.93 22.25
N ALA A 2 -48.19 15.29 22.36
CA ALA A 2 -47.45 16.14 21.43
C ALA A 2 -46.02 16.38 21.95
N HIS A 3 -45.16 15.36 21.91
CA HIS A 3 -43.73 15.65 21.88
C HIS A 3 -43.40 16.08 20.46
N LYS A 4 -43.21 17.39 20.25
CA LYS A 4 -42.51 17.84 19.05
C LYS A 4 -41.06 17.41 19.25
N LYS A 5 -40.66 16.26 18.68
CA LYS A 5 -39.25 15.88 18.61
C LYS A 5 -38.57 16.95 17.75
N GLY A 6 -37.93 17.93 18.40
CA GLY A 6 -37.06 18.88 17.73
C GLY A 6 -35.94 18.10 17.07
N GLN A 7 -36.06 17.82 15.78
CA GLN A 7 -35.04 17.12 15.03
C GLN A 7 -33.97 18.15 14.66
N GLY A 8 -32.83 18.12 15.35
CA GLY A 8 -31.65 18.85 14.92
C GLY A 8 -31.09 18.25 13.62
N SER A 9 -30.77 19.08 12.63
CA SER A 9 -30.08 18.63 11.42
C SER A 9 -28.66 18.19 11.77
N THR A 10 -28.24 17.00 11.37
CA THR A 10 -26.86 16.55 11.56
C THR A 10 -25.95 17.25 10.54
N ARG A 11 -24.86 17.87 11.00
CA ARG A 11 -23.85 18.53 10.14
C ARG A 11 -22.71 17.58 9.72
N ASN A 12 -22.87 16.29 10.00
CA ASN A 12 -21.85 15.25 9.85
C ASN A 12 -22.20 14.38 8.64
N GLY A 13 -21.88 14.86 7.44
CA GLY A 13 -22.06 14.15 6.17
C GLY A 13 -20.89 14.33 5.18
N ARG A 14 -19.74 14.79 5.68
CA ARG A 14 -18.54 15.00 4.87
C ARG A 14 -17.65 13.78 4.99
N ASP A 15 -17.33 13.16 3.86
CA ASP A 15 -16.33 12.12 3.75
C ASP A 15 -15.37 12.44 2.59
N SER A 16 -14.15 11.93 2.67
CA SER A 16 -13.14 12.08 1.64
C SER A 16 -13.20 10.93 0.63
N ASN A 17 -12.76 11.19 -0.60
CA ASN A 17 -12.65 10.13 -1.59
C ASN A 17 -11.64 9.04 -1.16
N ALA A 18 -11.95 7.78 -1.48
CA ALA A 18 -11.07 6.66 -1.21
C ALA A 18 -9.76 6.77 -2.01
N GLN A 19 -8.62 6.54 -1.35
CA GLN A 19 -7.28 6.73 -1.92
C GLN A 19 -6.67 5.48 -2.58
N ARG A 20 -7.44 4.37 -2.66
CA ARG A 20 -7.03 3.08 -3.28
C ARG A 20 -5.65 2.57 -2.84
N ARG A 21 -5.32 2.75 -1.56
CA ARG A 21 -4.09 2.24 -0.93
C ARG A 21 -4.12 0.70 -0.83
N GLY A 22 -2.99 0.11 -0.45
CA GLY A 22 -2.83 -1.33 -0.26
C GLY A 22 -1.77 -1.95 -1.18
N VAL A 23 -1.65 -3.27 -1.05
CA VAL A 23 -0.72 -4.10 -1.81
C VAL A 23 -1.20 -4.21 -3.27
N LYS A 24 -0.27 -4.07 -4.21
CA LYS A 24 -0.47 -4.12 -5.66
C LYS A 24 0.20 -5.33 -6.31
N ARG A 25 1.26 -5.84 -5.67
CA ARG A 25 1.94 -7.09 -6.05
C ARG A 25 2.14 -7.93 -4.80
N PHE A 26 1.70 -9.19 -4.89
CA PHE A 26 1.81 -10.16 -3.80
C PHE A 26 3.08 -11.01 -3.95
N GLY A 27 3.39 -11.78 -2.89
CA GLY A 27 4.54 -12.69 -2.91
C GLY A 27 4.48 -13.67 -4.08
N GLY A 28 5.62 -13.94 -4.71
CA GLY A 28 5.78 -14.82 -5.86
C GLY A 28 5.47 -14.18 -7.22
N GLN A 29 4.89 -12.97 -7.26
CA GLN A 29 4.59 -12.30 -8.52
C GLN A 29 5.83 -11.66 -9.12
N ALA A 30 5.95 -11.75 -10.45
CA ALA A 30 6.99 -11.08 -11.21
C ALA A 30 6.77 -9.56 -11.25
N VAL A 31 7.86 -8.80 -11.17
CA VAL A 31 7.89 -7.34 -11.25
C VAL A 31 9.07 -6.89 -12.08
N THR A 32 8.88 -5.82 -12.83
CA THR A 32 9.94 -5.08 -13.53
C THR A 32 10.34 -3.86 -12.71
N PRO A 33 11.52 -3.26 -12.95
CA PRO A 33 11.89 -1.97 -12.38
C PRO A 33 10.80 -0.92 -12.60
N GLY A 34 10.53 -0.11 -11.57
CA GLY A 34 9.46 0.89 -11.56
C GLY A 34 8.06 0.36 -11.22
N CYS A 35 7.85 -0.97 -11.12
CA CYS A 35 6.56 -1.50 -10.70
C CYS A 35 6.24 -1.11 -9.25
N ILE A 36 5.02 -0.63 -9.01
CA ILE A 36 4.53 -0.35 -7.66
C ILE A 36 4.13 -1.67 -6.98
N ILE A 37 4.66 -1.90 -5.78
CA ILE A 37 4.37 -3.09 -4.96
C ILE A 37 3.35 -2.75 -3.88
N ILE A 38 3.48 -1.61 -3.18
CA ILE A 38 2.55 -1.19 -2.12
C ILE A 38 2.34 0.32 -2.16
N ARG A 39 1.07 0.75 -2.13
CA ARG A 39 0.71 2.14 -1.81
C ARG A 39 0.27 2.23 -0.36
N GLN A 40 0.97 3.02 0.45
CA GLN A 40 0.68 3.17 1.88
C GLN A 40 0.85 4.63 2.30
N VAL A 41 0.50 4.94 3.55
CA VAL A 41 0.91 6.19 4.20
C VAL A 41 1.52 5.81 5.54
N GLY A 42 2.72 6.36 5.79
CA GLY A 42 3.63 5.83 6.79
C GLY A 42 4.20 4.47 6.40
N THR A 43 5.13 3.97 7.20
CA THR A 43 5.86 2.73 6.95
C THR A 43 5.22 1.53 7.65
N LYS A 44 4.05 1.10 7.16
CA LYS A 44 3.47 -0.18 7.61
C LYS A 44 4.33 -1.35 7.16
N PHE A 45 4.74 -1.30 5.89
CA PHE A 45 5.76 -2.14 5.30
C PHE A 45 7.03 -1.33 5.09
N HIS A 46 8.19 -1.97 5.26
CA HIS A 46 9.49 -1.37 5.07
C HIS A 46 10.13 -1.87 3.77
N PRO A 47 10.86 -1.01 3.04
CA PRO A 47 11.64 -1.45 1.88
C PRO A 47 12.80 -2.35 2.35
N GLY A 48 13.09 -3.37 1.55
CA GLY A 48 14.22 -4.29 1.72
C GLY A 48 15.06 -4.33 0.45
N ARG A 49 15.51 -5.52 0.04
CA ARG A 49 16.37 -5.70 -1.14
C ARG A 49 15.59 -5.55 -2.45
N GLY A 50 16.18 -4.87 -3.43
CA GLY A 50 15.62 -4.71 -4.78
C GLY A 50 14.36 -3.82 -4.84
N VAL A 51 14.05 -3.10 -3.76
CA VAL A 51 12.91 -2.18 -3.66
C VAL A 51 13.33 -0.89 -2.98
N GLU A 52 12.65 0.19 -3.32
CA GLU A 52 12.83 1.50 -2.69
C GLU A 52 11.48 2.11 -2.31
N MET A 53 11.54 3.17 -1.51
CA MET A 53 10.36 3.89 -1.03
C MET A 53 10.37 5.32 -1.55
N GLY A 54 9.26 5.72 -2.16
CA GLY A 54 9.03 7.09 -2.63
C GLY A 54 8.72 8.05 -1.49
N LYS A 55 8.67 9.35 -1.82
CA LYS A 55 8.33 10.44 -0.88
C LYS A 55 6.94 10.27 -0.24
N ASP A 56 6.01 9.65 -0.95
CA ASP A 56 4.65 9.36 -0.50
C ASP A 56 4.52 8.03 0.27
N TYR A 57 5.64 7.43 0.67
CA TYR A 57 5.74 6.11 1.30
C TYR A 57 5.38 4.92 0.41
N THR A 58 5.14 5.11 -0.89
CA THR A 58 4.90 4.03 -1.84
C THR A 58 6.17 3.20 -2.04
N ILE A 59 6.06 1.88 -1.98
CA ILE A 59 7.16 0.94 -2.25
C ILE A 59 7.09 0.48 -3.70
N PHE A 60 8.22 0.59 -4.41
CA PHE A 60 8.36 0.19 -5.82
C PHE A 60 9.61 -0.69 -6.02
N ALA A 61 9.59 -1.50 -7.08
CA ALA A 61 10.71 -2.35 -7.46
C ALA A 61 11.80 -1.54 -8.18
N VAL A 62 13.05 -1.79 -7.82
CA VAL A 62 14.23 -1.22 -8.51
C VAL A 62 14.85 -2.24 -9.46
N THR A 63 14.71 -3.53 -9.14
CA THR A 63 15.23 -4.65 -9.93
C THR A 63 14.09 -5.47 -10.51
N GLU A 64 14.34 -6.13 -11.64
CA GLU A 64 13.45 -7.18 -12.15
C GLU A 64 13.54 -8.42 -11.27
N GLY A 65 12.41 -9.09 -11.01
CA GLY A 65 12.43 -10.25 -10.14
C GLY A 65 11.06 -10.70 -9.65
N LYS A 66 11.05 -11.54 -8.61
CA LYS A 66 9.83 -11.95 -7.90
C LYS A 66 9.73 -11.29 -6.53
N VAL A 67 8.56 -10.77 -6.18
CA VAL A 67 8.32 -10.15 -4.87
C VAL A 67 8.31 -11.21 -3.78
N PHE A 68 8.92 -10.93 -2.63
CA PHE A 68 8.77 -11.73 -1.42
C PHE A 68 8.73 -10.85 -0.17
N PHE A 69 8.11 -11.38 0.88
CA PHE A 69 7.91 -10.68 2.15
C PHE A 69 8.64 -11.42 3.27
N ASP A 70 9.33 -10.68 4.14
CA ASP A 70 10.03 -11.23 5.29
C ASP A 70 9.73 -10.43 6.58
N GLN A 71 10.42 -10.75 7.68
CA GLN A 71 10.20 -10.14 9.00
C GLN A 71 8.72 -10.12 9.42
N LYS A 72 8.10 -11.29 9.51
CA LYS A 72 6.66 -11.45 9.79
C LYS A 72 5.76 -10.71 8.79
N GLY A 73 6.23 -10.58 7.54
CA GLY A 73 5.51 -9.93 6.46
C GLY A 73 5.58 -8.40 6.45
N ARG A 74 6.40 -7.77 7.30
CA ARG A 74 6.48 -6.30 7.41
C ARG A 74 7.58 -5.67 6.55
N ARG A 75 8.41 -6.47 5.88
CA ARG A 75 9.42 -5.98 4.94
C ARG A 75 9.26 -6.64 3.57
N VAL A 76 9.39 -5.83 2.54
CA VAL A 76 9.17 -6.21 1.13
C VAL A 76 10.50 -6.27 0.42
N ASN A 77 10.69 -7.28 -0.41
CA ASN A 77 11.91 -7.48 -1.17
C ASN A 77 11.56 -7.98 -2.57
N VAL A 78 12.50 -7.87 -3.50
CA VAL A 78 12.46 -8.49 -4.82
C VAL A 78 13.67 -9.41 -4.96
N GLN A 79 13.43 -10.67 -5.27
CA GLN A 79 14.46 -11.65 -5.62
C GLN A 79 14.73 -11.53 -7.12
N PRO A 80 15.95 -11.14 -7.55
CA PRO A 80 16.30 -11.07 -8.96
C PRO A 80 16.17 -12.44 -9.63
N VAL A 81 15.67 -12.46 -10.86
CA VAL A 81 15.81 -13.64 -11.72
C VAL A 81 17.21 -13.56 -12.32
N GLU A 82 18.05 -14.57 -12.09
CA GLU A 82 19.38 -14.63 -12.70
C GLU A 82 19.21 -14.69 -14.22
N ALA A 83 19.92 -13.80 -14.93
CA ALA A 83 20.04 -13.87 -16.37
C ALA A 83 20.99 -15.05 -16.68
N ASN A 84 20.47 -16.08 -17.33
CA ASN A 84 21.28 -17.19 -17.88
C ASN A 84 22.25 -16.68 -18.94
#